data_AF-A0A346RAF3-F1
#
_entry.id   AF-A0A346RAF3-F1
#
_cell.length_a   1.000
_cell.length_b   1.000
_cell.length_c   1.000
_cell.angle_alpha   90.00
_cell.angle_beta   90.00
_cell.angle_gamma   90.00
#
_symmetry.space_group_name_H-M   'P 1'
#
loop_
_entity.id
_entity.type
_entity.pdbx_description
1 polymer ?
#
loop_
_entity_poly.entity_id
_entity_poly.type
_entity_poly.pdbx_seq_one_letter_code
_entity_poly.pdbx_strand_id
1 'polypeptide(L)'
;MRISLVLPICLIVLFCGSARAKRFDTRCKLVRELGRVGIPNDHLLGQWVCLIEKVSNRDTRAFVVTPSGKKYYGLYQIPSRWCRSGKKGGECNIACESLLDDDIADDTACAVDIFHKEGFKYWNQWTVRCKNDDTITKEIYKCPDLNSPRSSPERELYADRLRKRRRLVRSKAQYIRQVYGVHA
;
A
#
# COMPACT_ATOMS: atom_id res chain seq x y z
N MET A 1 32.63 -13.95 -44.97
CA MET A 1 33.23 -13.36 -43.77
C MET A 1 32.45 -13.87 -42.55
N ARG A 2 33.08 -14.69 -41.70
CA ARG A 2 32.46 -15.19 -40.46
C ARG A 2 32.68 -14.13 -39.38
N ILE A 3 31.63 -13.40 -39.00
CA ILE A 3 31.70 -12.44 -37.89
C ILE A 3 31.44 -13.25 -36.61
N SER A 4 32.52 -13.61 -35.91
CA SER A 4 32.46 -14.22 -34.59
C SER A 4 31.95 -13.18 -33.58
N LEU A 5 30.65 -13.15 -33.32
CA LEU A 5 30.03 -12.38 -32.24
C LEU A 5 30.09 -13.21 -30.94
N VAL A 6 31.31 -13.41 -30.42
CA VAL A 6 31.50 -13.93 -29.06
C VAL A 6 31.89 -12.72 -28.20
N LEU A 7 31.06 -12.40 -27.20
CA LEU A 7 31.01 -11.18 -26.37
C LEU A 7 30.20 -10.03 -26.99
N PRO A 8 29.04 -9.68 -26.39
CA PRO A 8 29.01 -9.31 -24.98
C PRO A 8 27.96 -10.12 -24.19
N ILE A 9 28.32 -11.36 -23.82
CA ILE A 9 27.57 -12.14 -22.82
C ILE A 9 27.78 -11.60 -21.39
N CYS A 10 28.66 -10.60 -21.20
CA CYS A 10 28.98 -10.02 -19.89
C CYS A 10 28.30 -8.69 -19.55
N LEU A 11 27.30 -8.23 -20.32
CA LEU A 11 26.53 -7.00 -20.01
C LEU A 11 25.06 -7.26 -19.70
N ILE A 12 24.70 -8.49 -19.32
CA ILE A 12 23.52 -8.66 -18.46
C ILE A 12 24.00 -8.35 -17.05
N VAL A 13 24.10 -7.05 -16.77
CA VAL A 13 24.17 -6.55 -15.40
C VAL A 13 23.02 -7.21 -14.67
N LEU A 14 23.36 -8.13 -13.77
CA LEU A 14 22.51 -8.58 -12.69
C LEU A 14 22.03 -7.33 -11.96
N PHE A 15 20.92 -6.78 -12.42
CA PHE A 15 20.06 -5.94 -11.61
C PHE A 15 19.39 -6.88 -10.63
N CYS A 16 20.20 -7.45 -9.72
CA CYS A 16 19.73 -7.95 -8.45
C CYS A 16 19.30 -6.69 -7.71
N GLY A 17 18.12 -6.19 -8.07
CA GLY A 17 17.44 -5.15 -7.32
C GLY A 17 17.48 -5.66 -5.90
N SER A 18 18.24 -4.98 -5.06
CA SER A 18 18.26 -5.23 -3.64
C SER A 18 16.83 -4.94 -3.21
N ALA A 19 15.99 -5.97 -3.21
CA ALA A 19 14.61 -5.89 -2.82
C ALA A 19 14.68 -5.71 -1.30
N ARG A 20 14.92 -4.47 -0.90
CA ARG A 20 15.02 -4.07 0.48
C ARG A 20 13.62 -4.21 1.02
N ALA A 21 13.38 -5.23 1.84
CA ALA A 21 12.07 -5.48 2.42
C ALA A 21 11.53 -4.21 3.08
N LYS A 22 10.35 -3.74 2.64
CA LYS A 22 9.67 -2.62 3.28
C LYS A 22 9.07 -3.08 4.60
N ARG A 23 9.72 -2.69 5.69
CA ARG A 23 9.11 -2.69 7.02
C ARG A 23 8.74 -1.27 7.39
N PHE A 24 7.48 -1.03 7.73
CA PHE A 24 7.07 0.27 8.27
C PHE A 24 7.65 0.42 9.68
N ASP A 25 8.63 1.31 9.80
CA ASP A 25 9.35 1.61 11.05
C ASP A 25 8.43 2.24 12.11
N THR A 26 7.38 2.95 11.68
CA THR A 26 6.40 3.57 12.59
C THR A 26 4.97 3.26 12.19
N ARG A 27 4.07 3.26 13.17
CA ARG A 27 2.60 3.15 12.97
C ARG A 27 2.08 4.25 12.05
N CYS A 28 2.62 5.47 12.14
CA CYS A 28 2.17 6.59 11.32
C CYS A 28 2.52 6.43 9.83
N LYS A 29 3.68 5.87 9.50
CA LYS A 29 4.01 5.57 8.09
C LYS A 29 3.10 4.49 7.51
N LEU A 30 2.76 3.48 8.31
CA LEU A 30 1.76 2.48 7.91
C LEU A 30 0.39 3.12 7.69
N VAL A 31 -0.11 3.90 8.67
CA VAL A 31 -1.38 4.64 8.57
C VAL A 31 -1.47 5.48 7.30
N ARG A 32 -0.40 6.22 6.99
CA ARG A 32 -0.34 7.05 5.78
C ARG A 32 -0.48 6.21 4.52
N GLU A 33 0.18 5.05 4.47
CA GLU A 33 0.09 4.17 3.32
C GLU A 33 -1.30 3.53 3.20
N LEU A 34 -1.86 3.06 4.32
CA LEU A 34 -3.23 2.54 4.38
C LEU A 34 -4.27 3.57 3.91
N GLY A 35 -4.06 4.84 4.25
CA GLY A 35 -4.89 5.94 3.76
C GLY A 35 -4.75 6.20 2.26
N ARG A 36 -3.58 5.92 1.67
CA ARG A 36 -3.35 6.06 0.21
C ARG A 36 -3.96 4.92 -0.60
N VAL A 37 -3.82 3.68 -0.12
CA VAL A 37 -4.39 2.51 -0.81
C VAL A 37 -5.90 2.38 -0.60
N GLY A 38 -6.43 3.03 0.43
CA GLY A 38 -7.88 3.16 0.65
C GLY A 38 -8.47 2.02 1.47
N ILE A 39 -8.07 1.90 2.73
CA ILE A 39 -8.81 1.04 3.67
C ILE A 39 -10.23 1.59 3.87
N PRO A 40 -11.27 0.74 3.79
CA PRO A 40 -12.63 1.16 4.13
C PRO A 40 -12.72 1.46 5.63
N ASN A 41 -13.27 2.65 5.92
CA ASN A 41 -13.68 3.12 7.25
C ASN A 41 -12.53 3.50 8.20
N ASP A 42 -12.32 4.82 8.33
CA ASP A 42 -11.37 5.44 9.27
C ASP A 42 -11.56 4.96 10.73
N HIS A 43 -12.78 4.60 11.13
CA HIS A 43 -13.06 4.13 12.50
C HIS A 43 -12.38 2.78 12.82
N LEU A 44 -12.08 1.96 11.81
CA LEU A 44 -11.43 0.65 11.99
C LEU A 44 -9.91 0.69 11.74
N LEU A 45 -9.36 1.85 11.38
CA LEU A 45 -7.94 2.00 11.06
C LEU A 45 -7.02 1.50 12.19
N GLY A 46 -7.38 1.77 13.45
CA GLY A 46 -6.63 1.28 14.61
C GLY A 46 -6.60 -0.26 14.70
N GLN A 47 -7.70 -0.91 14.35
CA GLN A 47 -7.81 -2.37 14.33
C GLN A 47 -6.96 -2.98 13.22
N TRP A 48 -6.91 -2.35 12.04
CA TRP A 48 -6.04 -2.75 10.93
C TRP A 48 -4.56 -2.61 11.28
N VAL A 49 -4.16 -1.47 11.86
CA VAL A 49 -2.78 -1.25 12.29
C VAL A 49 -2.38 -2.25 13.38
N CYS A 50 -3.27 -2.53 14.34
CA CYS A 50 -3.03 -3.54 15.35
C CYS A 50 -2.84 -4.93 14.73
N LEU A 51 -3.76 -5.35 13.85
CA LEU A 51 -3.67 -6.63 13.14
C LEU A 51 -2.29 -6.79 12.48
N ILE A 52 -1.93 -5.85 11.59
CA ILE A 52 -0.68 -5.88 10.83
C ILE A 52 0.53 -5.95 11.77
N GLU A 53 0.56 -5.13 12.81
CA GLU A 53 1.65 -5.16 13.78
C GLU A 53 1.78 -6.51 14.49
N LYS A 54 0.66 -7.11 14.89
CA LYS A 54 0.71 -8.37 15.65
C LYS A 54 0.99 -9.60 14.79
N VAL A 55 0.67 -9.57 13.49
CA VAL A 55 0.85 -10.74 12.60
C VAL A 55 2.15 -10.69 11.80
N SER A 56 2.63 -9.51 11.40
CA SER A 56 3.82 -9.38 10.53
C SER A 56 4.87 -8.43 11.07
N ASN A 57 4.62 -7.73 12.20
CA ASN A 57 5.47 -6.63 12.66
C ASN A 57 5.66 -5.54 11.57
N ARG A 58 4.59 -5.29 10.79
CA ARG A 58 4.54 -4.29 9.71
C ARG A 58 5.57 -4.53 8.59
N ASP A 59 5.94 -5.78 8.37
CA ASP A 59 6.88 -6.21 7.35
C ASP A 59 6.12 -6.73 6.14
N THR A 60 6.25 -6.06 4.98
CA THR A 60 5.52 -6.44 3.76
C THR A 60 5.99 -7.77 3.20
N ARG A 61 7.18 -8.25 3.60
CA ARG A 61 7.75 -9.50 3.10
C ARG A 61 7.72 -10.61 4.15
N ALA A 62 6.91 -10.43 5.20
CA ALA A 62 6.71 -11.44 6.22
C ALA A 62 6.15 -12.73 5.61
N PHE A 63 6.90 -13.81 5.75
CA PHE A 63 6.53 -15.12 5.27
C PHE A 63 6.70 -16.16 6.38
N VAL A 64 5.62 -16.85 6.71
CA VAL A 64 5.60 -17.85 7.79
C VAL A 64 5.15 -19.19 7.23
N VAL A 65 5.88 -20.24 7.60
CA VAL A 65 5.51 -21.63 7.33
C VAL A 65 5.30 -22.35 8.67
N THR A 66 4.11 -22.88 8.89
CA THR A 66 3.81 -23.65 10.10
C THR A 66 4.46 -25.04 10.04
N PRO A 67 4.60 -25.74 11.18
CA PRO A 67 5.05 -27.15 11.17
C PRO A 67 4.18 -28.08 10.31
N SER A 68 2.90 -27.76 10.15
CA SER A 68 1.97 -28.46 9.26
C SER A 68 2.10 -28.08 7.78
N GLY A 69 3.05 -27.22 7.43
CA GLY A 69 3.30 -26.77 6.05
C GLY A 69 2.36 -25.67 5.55
N LYS A 70 1.48 -25.11 6.39
CA LYS A 70 0.63 -23.98 6.00
C LYS A 70 1.49 -22.74 5.84
N LYS A 71 1.27 -22.00 4.75
CA LYS A 71 2.02 -20.80 4.39
C LYS A 71 1.15 -19.56 4.56
N TYR A 72 1.74 -18.50 5.10
CA TYR A 72 1.11 -17.20 5.32
C TYR A 72 2.00 -16.10 4.74
N TYR A 73 1.38 -15.15 4.05
CA TYR A 73 2.06 -14.18 3.22
C TYR A 73 1.74 -12.74 3.63
N GLY A 74 2.75 -11.88 3.61
CA GLY A 74 2.61 -10.43 3.61
C GLY A 74 2.19 -9.80 4.92
N LEU A 75 1.81 -8.53 4.83
CA LEU A 75 1.46 -7.70 5.96
C LEU A 75 0.34 -8.29 6.83
N TYR A 76 -0.63 -8.94 6.20
CA TYR A 76 -1.83 -9.46 6.84
C TYR A 76 -1.73 -10.96 7.12
N GLN A 77 -0.60 -11.61 6.81
CA GLN A 77 -0.41 -13.06 6.94
C GLN A 77 -1.58 -13.84 6.31
N ILE A 78 -1.81 -13.60 5.03
CA ILE A 78 -2.92 -14.21 4.28
C ILE A 78 -2.54 -15.64 3.88
N PRO A 79 -3.36 -16.67 4.11
CA PRO A 79 -3.06 -18.05 3.70
C PRO A 79 -3.49 -18.38 2.27
N SER A 80 -3.02 -19.52 1.75
CA SER A 80 -3.28 -20.05 0.40
C SER A 80 -4.75 -20.37 0.04
N ARG A 81 -5.70 -20.14 0.96
CA ARG A 81 -7.13 -20.12 0.61
C ARG A 81 -7.47 -18.91 -0.27
N TRP A 82 -6.81 -17.78 -0.01
CA TRP A 82 -7.12 -16.49 -0.62
C TRP A 82 -6.23 -16.16 -1.82
N CYS A 83 -5.04 -16.76 -1.87
CA CYS A 83 -4.08 -16.62 -2.96
C CYS A 83 -3.64 -18.00 -3.48
N ARG A 84 -2.94 -18.04 -4.62
CA ARG A 84 -2.33 -19.29 -5.12
C ARG A 84 -0.84 -19.09 -5.44
N SER A 85 0.01 -20.03 -5.04
CA SER A 85 1.46 -19.94 -5.32
C SER A 85 1.76 -20.13 -6.81
N GLY A 86 2.64 -19.30 -7.35
CA GLY A 86 3.16 -19.38 -8.72
C GLY A 86 2.18 -18.96 -9.82
N LYS A 87 0.91 -18.69 -9.51
CA LYS A 87 -0.10 -18.18 -10.45
C LYS A 87 -1.28 -17.56 -9.72
N LYS A 88 -2.06 -16.71 -10.40
CA LYS A 88 -3.29 -16.16 -9.86
C LYS A 88 -4.30 -17.26 -9.48
N GLY A 89 -4.98 -17.08 -8.35
CA GLY A 89 -6.02 -17.98 -7.87
C GLY A 89 -6.37 -17.72 -6.40
N GLY A 90 -7.07 -18.67 -5.79
CA GLY A 90 -7.68 -18.45 -4.47
C GLY A 90 -8.88 -17.50 -4.54
N GLU A 91 -9.49 -17.20 -3.41
CA GLU A 91 -10.68 -16.33 -3.36
C GLU A 91 -10.41 -14.88 -3.79
N CYS A 92 -9.19 -14.36 -3.60
CA CYS A 92 -8.81 -13.01 -4.08
C CYS A 92 -8.27 -13.02 -5.52
N ASN A 93 -8.13 -14.18 -6.16
CA ASN A 93 -7.60 -14.34 -7.52
C ASN A 93 -6.22 -13.67 -7.76
N ILE A 94 -5.31 -13.80 -6.79
CA ILE A 94 -3.94 -13.25 -6.83
C ILE A 94 -2.88 -14.35 -6.68
N ALA A 95 -1.66 -14.05 -7.12
CA ALA A 95 -0.51 -14.90 -6.80
C ALA A 95 -0.09 -14.63 -5.34
N CYS A 96 0.24 -15.67 -4.57
CA CYS A 96 0.66 -15.45 -3.17
C CYS A 96 1.95 -14.63 -3.07
N GLU A 97 2.78 -14.66 -4.11
CA GLU A 97 4.04 -13.92 -4.18
C GLU A 97 3.82 -12.41 -4.37
N SER A 98 2.66 -11.98 -4.86
CA SER A 98 2.31 -10.55 -4.96
C SER A 98 2.15 -9.92 -3.57
N LEU A 99 1.69 -10.70 -2.59
CA LEU A 99 1.59 -10.30 -1.17
C LEU A 99 2.94 -10.15 -0.46
N LEU A 100 4.08 -10.24 -1.17
CA LEU A 100 5.44 -10.20 -0.59
C LEU A 100 6.30 -9.10 -1.22
N ASP A 101 5.67 -8.14 -1.90
CA ASP A 101 6.35 -6.97 -2.44
C ASP A 101 6.16 -5.73 -1.54
N ASP A 102 6.54 -4.55 -2.02
CA ASP A 102 6.52 -3.31 -1.23
C ASP A 102 5.24 -2.47 -1.49
N ASP A 103 4.52 -2.76 -2.58
CA ASP A 103 3.16 -2.29 -2.81
C ASP A 103 2.25 -3.12 -1.90
N ILE A 104 1.21 -2.47 -1.35
CA ILE A 104 0.31 -3.12 -0.40
C ILE A 104 -1.14 -3.02 -0.89
N ALA A 105 -1.37 -2.52 -2.10
CA ALA A 105 -2.71 -2.29 -2.62
C ALA A 105 -3.50 -3.60 -2.77
N ASP A 106 -2.87 -4.64 -3.33
CA ASP A 106 -3.49 -5.96 -3.48
C ASP A 106 -3.55 -6.73 -2.15
N ASP A 107 -2.54 -6.61 -1.29
CA ASP A 107 -2.59 -7.08 0.11
C ASP A 107 -3.81 -6.53 0.85
N THR A 108 -3.96 -5.21 0.83
CA THR A 108 -5.03 -4.50 1.52
C THR A 108 -6.39 -4.84 0.92
N ALA A 109 -6.51 -4.89 -0.41
CA ALA A 109 -7.75 -5.28 -1.07
C ALA A 109 -8.18 -6.70 -0.66
N CYS A 110 -7.26 -7.67 -0.71
CA CYS A 110 -7.57 -9.04 -0.31
C CYS A 110 -7.91 -9.14 1.19
N ALA A 111 -7.18 -8.43 2.06
CA ALA A 111 -7.50 -8.41 3.50
C ALA A 111 -8.87 -7.81 3.79
N VAL A 112 -9.29 -6.78 3.05
CA VAL A 112 -10.63 -6.18 3.14
C VAL A 112 -11.71 -7.18 2.72
N ASP A 113 -11.49 -7.95 1.65
CA ASP A 113 -12.43 -9.00 1.23
C ASP A 113 -12.57 -10.10 2.30
N ILE A 114 -11.46 -10.49 2.94
CA ILE A 114 -11.48 -11.41 4.08
C ILE A 114 -12.29 -10.81 5.23
N PHE A 115 -12.08 -9.53 5.56
CA PHE A 115 -12.83 -8.86 6.61
C PHE A 115 -14.33 -8.79 6.31
N HIS A 116 -14.74 -8.50 5.07
CA HIS A 116 -16.15 -8.49 4.70
C HIS A 116 -16.81 -9.87 4.83
N LYS A 117 -16.06 -10.96 4.55
CA LYS A 117 -16.57 -12.33 4.60
C LYS A 117 -16.54 -12.97 5.99
N GLU A 118 -15.45 -12.76 6.71
CA GLU A 118 -15.12 -13.52 7.92
C GLU A 118 -15.01 -12.62 9.18
N GLY A 119 -14.87 -11.31 8.98
CA GLY A 119 -14.57 -10.33 10.02
C GLY A 119 -13.14 -10.45 10.57
N PHE A 120 -12.76 -9.52 11.46
CA PHE A 120 -11.44 -9.54 12.07
C PHE A 120 -11.12 -10.81 12.89
N LYS A 121 -12.17 -11.51 13.37
CA LYS A 121 -12.02 -12.77 14.11
C LYS A 121 -11.31 -13.87 13.31
N TYR A 122 -11.24 -13.74 11.98
CA TYR A 122 -10.48 -14.63 11.11
C TYR A 122 -9.00 -14.72 11.51
N TRP A 123 -8.43 -13.61 11.97
CA TRP A 123 -7.05 -13.56 12.46
C TRP A 123 -7.03 -13.81 13.97
N ASN A 124 -6.64 -15.02 14.37
CA ASN A 124 -6.54 -15.38 15.80
C ASN A 124 -5.68 -14.40 16.61
N GLN A 125 -4.56 -13.91 16.04
CA GLN A 125 -3.70 -12.92 16.68
C GLN A 125 -4.44 -11.60 16.97
N TRP A 126 -5.32 -11.18 16.07
CA TRP A 126 -6.15 -9.99 16.31
C TRP A 126 -7.17 -10.24 17.43
N THR A 127 -7.82 -11.41 17.45
CA THR A 127 -8.80 -11.75 18.49
C THR A 127 -8.18 -11.70 19.88
N VAL A 128 -6.96 -12.23 20.02
CA VAL A 128 -6.25 -12.30 21.31
C VAL A 128 -5.61 -10.97 21.70
N ARG A 129 -5.15 -10.16 20.74
CA ARG A 129 -4.25 -9.03 21.03
C ARG A 129 -4.77 -7.65 20.61
N CYS A 130 -5.91 -7.56 19.95
CA CYS A 130 -6.44 -6.31 19.39
C CYS A 130 -7.90 -6.04 19.73
N LYS A 131 -8.76 -7.07 19.78
CA LYS A 131 -10.23 -6.91 19.91
C LYS A 131 -10.66 -5.97 21.06
N ASN A 132 -9.97 -6.03 22.19
CA ASN A 132 -10.25 -5.23 23.38
C ASN A 132 -9.07 -4.32 23.77
N ASP A 133 -8.11 -4.10 22.87
CA ASP A 133 -6.95 -3.23 23.12
C ASP A 133 -7.11 -1.93 22.32
N ASP A 134 -7.22 -0.81 23.04
CA ASP A 134 -7.35 0.52 22.45
C ASP A 134 -6.03 1.30 22.42
N THR A 135 -4.92 0.72 22.89
CA THR A 135 -3.62 1.39 23.00
C THR A 135 -3.12 1.84 21.63
N ILE A 136 -3.12 0.93 20.66
CA ILE A 136 -2.71 1.23 19.28
C ILE A 136 -3.65 2.27 18.66
N THR A 137 -4.95 2.12 18.89
CA THR A 137 -5.98 3.04 18.41
C THR A 137 -5.74 4.46 18.93
N LYS A 138 -5.43 4.65 20.22
CA LYS A 138 -5.13 5.95 20.82
C LYS A 138 -3.83 6.57 20.27
N GLU A 139 -2.83 5.75 19.98
CA GLU A 139 -1.56 6.24 19.45
C GLU A 139 -1.64 6.68 17.99
N ILE A 140 -2.38 5.97 17.14
CA ILE A 140 -2.48 6.35 15.72
C ILE A 140 -3.15 7.72 15.54
N TYR A 141 -4.11 8.09 16.39
CA TYR A 141 -4.73 9.42 16.36
C TYR A 141 -3.77 10.55 16.78
N LYS A 142 -2.53 10.25 17.20
CA LYS A 142 -1.48 11.26 17.40
C LYS A 142 -0.62 11.47 16.16
N CYS A 143 -0.80 10.67 15.11
CA CYS A 143 -0.03 10.78 13.90
C CYS A 143 -0.25 12.15 13.23
N PRO A 144 0.84 12.89 12.88
CA PRO A 144 0.72 14.21 12.26
C PRO A 144 -0.14 14.21 11.00
N ASP A 145 -0.12 13.11 10.24
CA ASP A 145 -0.85 12.98 8.99
C ASP A 145 -2.38 12.85 9.19
N LEU A 146 -2.85 12.32 10.33
CA LEU A 146 -4.28 12.27 10.66
C LEU A 146 -4.76 13.57 11.33
N ASN A 147 -3.85 14.27 12.02
CA ASN A 147 -4.15 15.53 12.71
C ASN A 147 -3.85 16.79 11.88
N SER A 148 -3.35 16.65 10.66
CA SER A 148 -3.03 17.79 9.82
C SER A 148 -4.29 18.32 9.12
N PRO A 149 -4.59 19.63 9.21
CA PRO A 149 -5.63 20.24 8.38
C PRO A 149 -5.37 20.12 6.87
N ARG A 150 -4.19 19.66 6.42
CA ARG A 150 -3.83 19.55 4.99
C ARG A 150 -4.12 18.18 4.36
N SER A 151 -4.35 17.13 5.13
CA SER A 151 -4.52 15.76 4.63
C SER A 151 -5.97 15.35 4.36
N SER A 152 -6.94 16.24 4.63
CA SER A 152 -8.34 15.97 4.28
C SER A 152 -8.49 15.81 2.75
N PRO A 153 -9.08 14.69 2.28
CA PRO A 153 -9.31 14.45 0.85
C PRO A 153 -10.06 15.60 0.16
N GLU A 154 -10.95 16.29 0.88
CA GLU A 154 -11.69 17.45 0.37
C GLU A 154 -10.78 18.65 0.07
N ARG A 155 -9.76 18.88 0.91
CA ARG A 155 -8.80 19.98 0.71
C ARG A 155 -7.81 19.67 -0.39
N GLU A 156 -7.42 18.41 -0.57
CA GLU A 156 -6.59 18.00 -1.71
C GLU A 156 -7.36 18.21 -3.03
N LEU A 157 -8.61 17.76 -3.10
CA LEU A 157 -9.50 18.00 -4.24
C LEU A 157 -9.73 19.50 -4.50
N TYR A 158 -9.88 20.31 -3.45
CA TYR A 158 -9.98 21.77 -3.57
C TYR A 158 -8.67 22.40 -4.07
N ALA A 159 -7.51 21.98 -3.55
CA ALA A 159 -6.21 22.46 -3.98
C ALA A 159 -5.96 22.13 -5.46
N ASP A 160 -6.35 20.95 -5.92
CA ASP A 160 -6.26 20.55 -7.32
C ASP A 160 -7.22 21.34 -8.23
N ARG A 161 -8.45 21.63 -7.77
CA ARG A 161 -9.35 22.56 -8.46
C ARG A 161 -8.74 23.95 -8.59
N LEU A 162 -8.10 24.47 -7.54
CA LEU A 162 -7.40 25.76 -7.58
C LEU A 162 -6.21 25.74 -8.55
N ARG A 163 -5.40 24.67 -8.54
CA ARG A 163 -4.29 24.50 -9.50
C ARG A 163 -4.79 24.47 -10.94
N LYS A 164 -5.87 23.75 -11.21
CA LYS A 164 -6.51 23.69 -12.54
C LYS A 164 -7.04 25.06 -12.97
N ARG A 165 -7.70 25.80 -12.07
CA ARG A 165 -8.17 27.18 -12.35
C ARG A 165 -7.00 28.12 -12.64
N ARG A 166 -5.91 28.06 -11.88
CA ARG A 166 -4.69 28.87 -12.15
C ARG A 166 -4.06 28.55 -13.51
N ARG A 167 -4.00 27.27 -13.91
CA ARG A 167 -3.53 26.86 -15.24
C ARG A 167 -4.41 27.42 -16.35
N LEU A 168 -5.74 27.34 -16.20
CA LEU A 168 -6.69 27.92 -17.16
C LEU A 168 -6.54 29.44 -17.29
N VAL A 169 -6.39 30.16 -16.18
CA VAL A 169 -6.17 31.62 -16.19
C VAL A 169 -4.86 31.97 -16.89
N ARG A 170 -3.77 31.24 -16.61
CA ARG A 170 -2.47 31.44 -17.29
C ARG A 170 -2.58 31.18 -18.79
N SER A 171 -3.22 30.09 -19.19
CA SER A 171 -3.44 29.75 -20.60
C SER A 171 -4.28 30.82 -21.32
N LYS A 172 -5.37 31.29 -20.69
CA LYS A 172 -6.20 32.38 -21.24
C LYS A 172 -5.41 33.68 -21.37
N ALA A 173 -4.59 34.03 -20.38
CA ALA A 173 -3.73 35.21 -20.44
C ALA A 173 -2.69 35.11 -21.57
N GLN A 174 -2.10 33.93 -21.77
CA GLN A 174 -1.17 33.67 -22.88
C GLN A 174 -1.86 33.80 -24.24
N TYR A 175 -3.07 33.24 -24.39
CA TYR A 175 -3.86 33.37 -25.60
C TYR A 175 -4.20 34.84 -25.90
N ILE A 176 -4.65 35.60 -24.90
CA ILE A 176 -4.95 37.03 -25.06
C ILE A 176 -3.69 37.80 -25.50
N ARG A 177 -2.52 37.54 -24.90
CA ARG A 177 -1.26 38.17 -25.33
C ARG A 177 -0.92 37.85 -26.79
N GLN A 178 -1.14 36.61 -27.22
CA GLN A 178 -0.89 36.20 -28.60
C GLN A 178 -1.83 36.87 -29.60
N VAL A 179 -3.13 36.95 -29.28
CA VAL A 179 -4.14 37.50 -30.19
C VAL A 179 -4.10 39.02 -30.27
N TYR A 180 -3.90 39.68 -29.13
CA TYR A 180 -3.99 41.14 -29.03
C TYR A 180 -2.62 41.83 -28.97
N GLY A 181 -1.52 41.10 -29.16
CA GLY A 181 -0.17 41.67 -29.26
C GLY A 181 0.30 42.43 -28.01
N VAL A 182 -0.24 42.10 -26.83
CA VAL A 182 0.08 42.81 -25.59
C VAL A 182 1.45 42.33 -25.07
N HIS A 183 2.51 42.97 -25.54
CA HIS A 183 3.84 42.85 -24.95
C HIS A 183 3.90 43.69 -23.66
N ALA A 184 4.39 43.06 -22.58
CA ALA A 184 4.56 43.72 -21.29
C ALA A 184 5.69 44.75 -21.34
#